data_AF-A0AAV4JYH3-F1
#
_entry.id   AF-A0AAV4JYH3-F1
#
_cell.length_a   1.000
_cell.length_b   1.000
_cell.length_c   1.000
_cell.angle_alpha   90.00
_cell.angle_beta   90.00
_cell.angle_gamma   90.00
#
_symmetry.space_group_name_H-M   'P 1'
#
loop_
_entity.id
_entity.type
_entity.pdbx_description
1 polymer ?
#
loop_
_entity_poly.entity_id
_entity_poly.type
_entity_poly.pdbx_seq_one_letter_code
_entity_poly.pdbx_strand_id
1 'polypeptide(L)'
;MSLEDFKYNLIEQLSDLAAATIDTGETRHTSYAGRPRSQNPLERFDGNRHLIKWHKNVLNCVVCDVYGVRTENGKEKRTHFICAGCSNKPYLHPNEFFWKYHTPGQF
;
A
#
# COMPACT_ATOMS: atom_id res chain seq x y z
N MET A 1 21.03 -9.43 26.89
CA MET A 1 20.05 -9.64 25.80
C MET A 1 18.78 -10.16 26.43
N SER A 2 17.65 -9.47 26.27
CA SER A 2 16.37 -9.91 26.82
C SER A 2 15.72 -10.98 25.93
N LEU A 3 14.73 -11.70 26.46
CA LEU A 3 13.94 -12.66 25.69
C LEU A 3 13.18 -11.96 24.54
N GLU A 4 12.78 -10.70 24.73
CA GLU A 4 12.15 -9.90 23.68
C GLU A 4 13.14 -9.57 22.56
N ASP A 5 14.35 -9.11 22.90
CA ASP A 5 15.38 -8.81 21.90
C ASP A 5 15.74 -10.04 21.07
N PHE A 6 15.82 -11.20 21.71
CA PHE A 6 16.06 -12.47 21.02
C PHE A 6 14.93 -12.81 20.04
N LYS A 7 13.67 -12.62 20.43
CA LYS A 7 12.52 -12.86 19.56
C LYS A 7 12.51 -11.92 18.36
N TYR A 8 12.78 -10.64 18.57
CA TYR A 8 12.84 -9.68 17.46
C TYR A 8 13.96 -10.04 16.47
N ASN A 9 15.14 -10.38 16.99
CA ASN A 9 16.27 -10.77 16.14
C ASN A 9 15.99 -12.06 15.36
N LEU A 10 15.33 -13.05 15.99
CA LEU A 10 14.92 -14.28 15.33
C LEU A 10 13.90 -14.02 14.21
N ILE A 11 12.92 -13.14 14.44
CA ILE A 11 11.91 -12.78 13.43
C ILE A 11 12.58 -12.09 12.24
N GLU A 12 13.53 -11.20 12.49
CA GLU A 12 14.31 -10.51 11.44
C GLU A 12 15.09 -11.51 10.59
N GLN A 13 15.85 -12.41 11.23
CA GLN A 13 16.62 -13.45 10.53
C GLN A 13 15.74 -14.40 9.71
N LEU A 14 14.58 -14.80 10.25
CA LEU A 14 13.63 -15.65 9.54
C LEU A 14 13.01 -14.93 8.34
N SER A 15 12.73 -13.62 8.48
CA SER A 15 12.20 -12.79 7.39
C SER A 15 13.21 -12.66 6.26
N ASP A 16 14.48 -12.41 6.58
CA ASP A 16 15.57 -12.31 5.60
C ASP A 16 15.81 -13.63 4.87
N LEU A 17 15.83 -14.75 5.62
CA LEU A 17 15.99 -16.08 5.05
C LEU A 17 14.83 -16.40 4.10
N ALA A 18 13.59 -16.17 4.55
CA ALA A 18 12.42 -16.40 3.73
C ALA A 18 12.50 -15.56 2.44
N ALA A 19 12.96 -14.31 2.55
CA ALA A 19 13.07 -13.37 1.43
C ALA A 19 14.13 -13.81 0.41
N ALA A 20 15.26 -14.34 0.88
CA ALA A 20 16.31 -14.90 0.03
C ALA A 20 15.89 -16.21 -0.67
N THR A 21 15.01 -17.00 -0.05
CA THR A 21 14.59 -18.32 -0.58
C THR A 21 13.43 -18.26 -1.58
N ILE A 22 12.69 -17.15 -1.68
CA ILE A 22 11.65 -17.00 -2.71
C ILE A 22 12.34 -16.87 -4.08
N ASP A 23 12.27 -17.94 -4.86
CA ASP A 23 12.82 -17.98 -6.21
C ASP A 23 12.19 -16.87 -7.07
N THR A 24 13.04 -16.11 -7.77
CA THR A 24 12.61 -15.11 -8.77
C THR A 24 11.70 -15.69 -9.85
N GLY A 25 11.75 -17.01 -10.04
CA GLY A 25 10.97 -17.78 -11.01
C GLY A 25 9.59 -18.25 -10.54
N GLU A 26 9.24 -18.15 -9.25
CA GLU A 26 7.85 -18.42 -8.85
C GLU A 26 6.95 -17.33 -9.43
N THR A 27 6.26 -17.69 -10.50
CA THR A 27 5.11 -16.98 -11.05
C THR A 27 4.03 -16.85 -9.98
N ARG A 28 4.19 -15.87 -9.09
CA ARG A 28 3.04 -15.21 -8.48
C ARG A 28 2.25 -14.62 -9.65
N HIS A 29 1.23 -15.35 -10.07
CA HIS A 29 0.16 -14.81 -10.89
C HIS A 29 -0.26 -13.49 -10.23
N THR A 30 -0.27 -12.41 -11.01
CA THR A 30 -0.61 -11.02 -10.64
C THR A 30 0.55 -10.05 -10.31
N SER A 31 1.68 -10.10 -11.02
CA SER A 31 2.33 -8.81 -11.31
C SER A 31 1.42 -8.05 -12.28
N TYR A 32 0.63 -7.10 -11.76
CA TYR A 32 -0.10 -6.13 -12.58
C TYR A 32 0.90 -5.52 -13.58
N ALA A 33 0.56 -5.56 -14.88
CA ALA A 33 1.46 -5.13 -15.94
C ALA A 33 1.94 -3.68 -15.68
N GLY A 34 3.26 -3.45 -15.68
CA GLY A 34 3.87 -2.13 -15.51
C GLY A 34 4.49 -1.81 -14.15
N ARG A 35 4.39 -2.68 -13.13
CA ARG A 35 5.09 -2.46 -11.85
C ARG A 35 6.48 -3.10 -11.87
N PRO A 36 7.60 -2.33 -11.76
CA PRO A 36 8.93 -2.93 -11.67
C PRO A 36 9.00 -3.80 -10.42
N ARG A 37 9.51 -5.03 -10.57
CA ARG A 37 9.75 -5.92 -9.43
C ARG A 37 10.78 -5.27 -8.51
N SER A 38 10.50 -5.19 -7.21
CA SER A 38 11.54 -4.81 -6.27
C SER A 38 12.65 -5.87 -6.27
N GLN A 39 13.89 -5.41 -6.32
CA GLN A 39 15.08 -6.25 -6.17
C GLN A 39 15.38 -6.53 -4.69
N ASN A 40 14.79 -5.77 -3.76
CA ASN A 40 14.95 -5.99 -2.33
C ASN A 40 14.01 -7.14 -1.86
N PRO A 41 14.56 -8.24 -1.31
CA PRO A 41 13.79 -9.38 -0.86
C PRO A 41 12.71 -9.03 0.19
N LEU A 42 13.01 -8.14 1.15
CA LEU A 42 12.05 -7.72 2.18
C LEU A 42 10.88 -6.94 1.58
N GLU A 43 11.15 -6.11 0.57
CA GLU A 43 10.10 -5.39 -0.18
C GLU A 43 9.22 -6.32 -1.02
N ARG A 44 9.67 -7.55 -1.32
CA ARG A 44 8.85 -8.59 -1.96
C ARG A 44 7.88 -9.26 -1.00
N PHE A 45 8.23 -9.32 0.29
CA PHE A 45 7.32 -9.74 1.36
C PHE A 45 6.25 -8.69 1.66
N ASP A 46 6.61 -7.40 1.53
CA ASP A 46 5.69 -6.27 1.60
C ASP A 46 4.85 -6.11 0.32
N GLY A 47 4.22 -7.22 -0.10
CA GLY A 47 3.51 -7.39 -1.37
C GLY A 47 2.39 -6.39 -1.63
N ASN A 48 2.05 -5.53 -0.68
CA ASN A 48 1.31 -4.30 -0.89
C ASN A 48 1.77 -3.21 0.10
N ARG A 49 2.83 -2.46 -0.25
CA ARG A 49 3.21 -1.18 0.40
C ARG A 49 2.03 -0.24 0.70
N HIS A 50 0.91 -0.40 0.01
CA HIS A 50 -0.29 0.39 0.19
C HIS A 50 -1.46 -0.54 0.47
N LEU A 51 -1.99 -0.47 1.70
CA LEU A 51 -3.16 -1.22 2.13
C LEU A 51 -4.31 -0.26 2.39
N ILE A 52 -5.48 -0.57 1.85
CA ILE A 52 -6.71 0.14 2.19
C ILE A 52 -7.15 -0.31 3.59
N LYS A 53 -7.40 0.67 4.46
CA LYS A 53 -7.95 0.45 5.80
C LYS A 53 -9.15 1.35 6.03
N TRP A 54 -10.18 0.83 6.69
CA TRP A 54 -11.31 1.65 7.15
C TRP A 54 -10.91 2.52 8.34
N HIS A 55 -11.41 3.76 8.37
CA HIS A 55 -11.18 4.73 9.42
C HIS A 55 -12.50 5.33 9.93
N LYS A 56 -12.55 5.64 11.22
CA LYS A 56 -13.74 6.18 11.89
C LYS A 56 -14.20 7.54 11.35
N ASN A 57 -13.26 8.35 10.89
CA ASN A 57 -13.55 9.67 10.34
C ASN A 57 -13.85 9.58 8.84
N VAL A 58 -14.64 10.54 8.36
CA VAL A 58 -14.96 10.72 6.94
C VAL A 58 -14.34 12.02 6.47
N LEU A 59 -13.43 11.93 5.51
CA LEU A 59 -12.74 13.08 4.93
C LEU A 59 -12.79 13.02 3.40
N ASN A 60 -12.43 14.12 2.76
CA ASN A 60 -12.40 14.21 1.31
C ASN A 60 -11.34 13.27 0.74
N CYS A 61 -11.68 12.65 -0.38
CA CYS A 61 -10.69 11.89 -1.13
C CYS A 61 -9.75 12.85 -1.84
N VAL A 62 -8.45 12.77 -1.52
CA VAL A 62 -7.40 13.66 -2.05
C VAL A 62 -7.41 13.65 -3.58
N VAL A 63 -7.63 12.48 -4.17
CA VAL A 63 -7.65 12.30 -5.63
C VAL A 63 -8.94 12.87 -6.23
N CYS A 64 -10.09 12.73 -5.57
CA CYS A 64 -11.33 13.35 -6.06
C CYS A 64 -11.20 14.87 -6.10
N ASP A 65 -10.56 15.48 -5.11
CA ASP A 65 -10.37 16.92 -5.06
C ASP A 65 -9.48 17.40 -6.21
N VAL A 66 -8.39 16.70 -6.52
CA VAL A 66 -7.50 17.04 -7.65
C VAL A 66 -8.15 16.86 -9.01
N TYR A 67 -8.95 15.79 -9.21
CA TYR A 67 -9.65 15.57 -10.48
C TYR A 67 -11.03 16.26 -10.55
N GLY A 68 -11.39 17.08 -9.56
CA GLY A 68 -12.68 17.79 -9.53
C GLY A 68 -13.90 16.86 -9.51
N VAL A 69 -13.77 15.62 -9.04
CA VAL A 69 -14.85 14.63 -9.04
C VAL A 69 -15.82 14.93 -7.91
N ARG A 70 -17.02 15.38 -8.28
CA ARG A 70 -18.12 15.67 -7.35
C ARG A 70 -19.18 14.57 -7.36
N THR A 71 -20.02 14.56 -6.34
CA THR A 71 -21.27 13.79 -6.30
C THR A 71 -22.28 14.36 -7.28
N GLU A 72 -23.36 13.64 -7.58
CA GLU A 72 -24.47 14.12 -8.45
C GLU A 72 -25.06 15.45 -7.96
N ASN A 73 -24.98 15.71 -6.65
CA ASN A 73 -25.42 16.95 -6.01
C ASN A 73 -24.34 18.04 -5.96
N GLY A 74 -23.24 17.91 -6.71
CA GLY A 74 -22.14 18.88 -6.75
C GLY A 74 -21.24 18.91 -5.51
N LYS A 75 -21.46 18.06 -4.50
CA LYS A 75 -20.67 18.03 -3.26
C LYS A 75 -19.39 17.21 -3.42
N GLU A 76 -18.38 17.53 -2.60
CA GLU A 76 -17.10 16.81 -2.56
C GLU A 76 -17.32 15.34 -2.17
N LYS A 77 -16.61 14.43 -2.84
CA LYS A 77 -16.70 13.00 -2.54
C LYS A 77 -15.85 12.67 -1.33
N ARG A 78 -16.50 12.17 -0.28
CA ARG A 78 -15.86 11.76 0.97
C ARG A 78 -15.70 10.25 1.05
N THR A 79 -14.76 9.78 1.87
CA THR A 79 -14.45 8.37 2.05
C THR A 79 -14.08 8.07 3.50
N HIS A 80 -14.37 6.85 3.95
CA HIS A 80 -13.88 6.28 5.21
C HIS A 80 -12.53 5.57 5.05
N PHE A 81 -12.07 5.39 3.82
CA PHE A 81 -10.92 4.54 3.53
C PHE A 81 -9.64 5.38 3.47
N ILE A 82 -8.59 4.88 4.12
CA ILE A 82 -7.25 5.46 4.11
C ILE A 82 -6.24 4.46 3.54
N CYS A 83 -5.16 4.97 2.96
CA CYS A 83 -3.99 4.14 2.68
C CYS A 83 -3.09 4.04 3.92
N ALA A 84 -3.10 2.89 4.58
CA ALA A 84 -2.34 2.68 5.83
C ALA A 84 -0.82 2.64 5.62
N GLY A 85 -0.35 2.38 4.40
CA GLY A 85 1.06 2.24 4.09
C GLY A 85 1.73 3.53 3.60
N CYS A 86 0.98 4.62 3.41
CA CYS A 86 1.56 5.94 3.19
C CYS A 86 1.82 6.67 4.52
N SER A 87 2.93 7.40 4.60
CA SER A 87 3.29 8.17 5.80
C SER A 87 2.22 9.19 6.20
N ASN A 88 1.54 9.79 5.23
CA ASN A 88 0.48 10.78 5.43
C ASN A 88 -0.93 10.18 5.56
N LYS A 89 -1.08 8.84 5.44
CA LYS A 89 -2.37 8.12 5.57
C LYS A 89 -3.53 8.81 4.85
N PRO A 90 -3.43 9.03 3.52
CA PRO A 90 -4.37 9.81 2.75
C PRO A 90 -5.73 9.11 2.67
N TYR A 91 -6.81 9.89 2.65
CA TYR A 91 -8.16 9.40 2.42
C TYR A 91 -8.35 9.17 0.91
N LEU A 92 -8.65 7.92 0.53
CA LEU A 92 -8.74 7.49 -0.86
C LEU A 92 -9.97 6.61 -1.05
N HIS A 93 -10.70 6.78 -2.16
CA HIS A 93 -11.71 5.79 -2.53
C HIS A 93 -11.03 4.49 -2.99
N PRO A 94 -11.62 3.32 -2.71
CA PRO A 94 -11.13 2.05 -3.25
C PRO A 94 -11.08 2.06 -4.79
N ASN A 95 -10.29 1.15 -5.34
CA ASN A 95 -10.12 0.95 -6.79
C ASN A 95 -9.36 2.10 -7.48
N GLU A 96 -9.94 2.72 -8.50
CA GLU A 96 -9.24 3.62 -9.43
C GLU A 96 -8.55 4.79 -8.76
N PHE A 97 -9.17 5.39 -7.72
CA PHE A 97 -8.58 6.52 -6.99
C PHE A 97 -7.37 6.09 -6.16
N PHE A 98 -7.43 4.89 -5.58
CA PHE A 98 -6.30 4.30 -4.87
C PHE A 98 -5.11 4.07 -5.84
N TRP A 99 -5.37 3.49 -7.01
CA TRP A 99 -4.33 3.28 -8.02
C TRP A 99 -3.73 4.58 -8.56
N LYS A 100 -4.56 5.57 -8.86
CA LYS A 100 -4.10 6.88 -9.37
C LYS A 100 -3.16 7.59 -8.40
N TYR A 101 -3.48 7.57 -7.11
CA TYR A 101 -2.61 8.17 -6.07
C TYR A 101 -1.24 7.48 -5.98
N HIS A 102 -1.17 6.17 -6.25
CA HIS A 102 0.06 5.38 -6.14
C HIS A 102 0.80 5.20 -7.47
N THR A 103 0.32 5.80 -8.56
CA THR A 103 0.98 5.74 -9.86
C THR A 103 2.00 6.89 -9.96
N PRO A 104 3.29 6.61 -10.22
CA PRO A 104 4.32 7.64 -10.31
C PRO A 104 3.99 8.70 -11.39
N GLY A 105 4.17 9.99 -11.06
CA GLY A 105 4.03 11.09 -12.01
C GLY A 105 2.61 11.66 -12.18
N GLN A 106 1.64 11.26 -11.36
CA GLN A 106 0.31 11.88 -11.32
C GLN A 106 0.07 12.80 -10.11
N PHE A 107 0.93 12.74 -9.10
CA PHE A 107 0.91 13.54 -7.87
C PHE A 107 2.32 13.82 -7.38
#